data_AF-A0A0M9ZZV0-F1
#
_entry.id   AF-A0A0M9ZZV0-F1
#
_cell.length_a   1.000
_cell.length_b   1.000
_cell.length_c   1.000
_cell.angle_alpha   90.00
_cell.angle_beta   90.00
_cell.angle_gamma   90.00
#
_symmetry.space_group_name_H-M   'P 1'
#
loop_
_entity.id
_entity.type
_entity.pdbx_description
1 polymer ?
#
loop_
_entity_poly.entity_id
_entity_poly.type
_entity_poly.pdbx_seq_one_letter_code
_entity_poly.pdbx_strand_id
1 'polypeptide(L)' 'MATLISRCTGVPVTGDQVTDPDRTFDELGVDSLGLMGVLAELQRDHGVSRDAELLPHQSPRELLALLPGKARG' A
#
# COMPACT_ATOMS: atom_id res chain seq x y z
N MET A 1 0.32 7.59 -2.27
CA MET A 1 0.65 6.17 -2.00
C MET A 1 2.11 6.01 -1.57
N ALA A 2 3.10 6.26 -2.44
CA ALA A 2 4.54 6.15 -2.09
C ALA A 2 4.91 6.92 -0.80
N THR A 3 4.48 8.18 -0.69
CA THR A 3 4.67 9.00 0.52
C THR A 3 3.97 8.43 1.76
N LEU A 4 2.80 7.81 1.60
CA LEU A 4 2.03 7.24 2.71
C LEU A 4 2.73 5.97 3.22
N ILE A 5 3.11 5.07 2.31
CA ILE A 5 3.89 3.87 2.65
C ILE A 5 5.19 4.30 3.35
N SER A 6 5.91 5.27 2.80
CA SER A 6 7.17 5.72 3.40
C SER A 6 6.99 6.32 4.79
N ARG A 7 5.89 7.04 5.04
CA ARG A 7 5.59 7.62 6.36
C ARG A 7 5.18 6.57 7.39
N CYS A 8 4.37 5.58 6.99
CA CYS A 8 3.88 4.55 7.90
C CYS A 8 4.95 3.48 8.22
N THR A 9 5.84 3.21 7.26
CA THR A 9 6.81 2.12 7.34
C THR A 9 8.23 2.60 7.65
N GLY A 10 8.52 3.88 7.41
CA GLY A 10 9.89 4.42 7.47
C GLY A 10 10.77 4.04 6.28
N VAL A 11 10.27 3.23 5.35
CA VAL A 11 10.99 2.75 4.17
C VAL A 11 10.86 3.77 3.03
N PRO A 12 11.96 4.22 2.41
CA PRO A 12 11.86 5.10 1.25
C PRO A 12 11.32 4.34 0.04
N VAL A 13 10.06 4.63 -0.33
CA VAL A 13 9.38 4.04 -1.49
C VAL A 13 9.13 5.12 -2.54
N THR A 14 9.42 4.81 -3.81
CA THR A 14 9.20 5.71 -4.95
C THR A 14 7.86 5.45 -5.65
N GLY A 15 7.42 6.39 -6.49
CA GLY A 15 6.20 6.22 -7.28
C GLY A 15 6.25 5.02 -8.22
N ASP A 16 7.39 4.79 -8.87
CA ASP A 16 7.59 3.72 -9.84
C ASP A 16 7.46 2.34 -9.18
N GLN A 17 8.08 2.18 -8.00
CA GLN A 17 7.99 0.96 -7.17
C GLN A 17 6.55 0.65 -6.74
N VAL A 18 5.70 1.67 -6.59
CA VAL A 18 4.30 1.47 -6.21
C VAL A 18 3.44 1.02 -7.38
N THR A 19 3.82 1.41 -8.60
CA THR A 19 3.09 1.03 -9.82
C THR A 19 3.53 -0.31 -10.40
N ASP A 20 4.67 -0.82 -9.95
CA ASP A 20 5.24 -2.10 -10.35
C ASP A 20 4.40 -3.28 -9.80
N PRO A 21 3.79 -4.11 -10.66
CA PRO A 21 3.04 -5.29 -10.24
C PRO A 21 3.92 -6.41 -9.67
N ASP A 22 5.18 -6.48 -10.10
CA ASP A 22 6.08 -7.58 -9.74
C ASP A 22 6.80 -7.30 -8.41
N ARG A 23 6.73 -6.06 -7.92
CA ARG A 23 7.36 -5.64 -6.67
C ARG A 23 6.44 -5.83 -5.48
N THR A 24 6.86 -6.63 -4.51
CA THR A 24 6.12 -6.86 -3.27
C THR A 24 6.53 -5.93 -2.13
N PHE A 25 5.71 -5.84 -1.08
CA PHE A 25 6.06 -5.09 0.13
C PHE A 25 7.29 -5.67 0.83
N ASP A 26 7.42 -6.99 0.89
CA ASP A 26 8.59 -7.68 1.47
C ASP A 26 9.89 -7.30 0.75
N GLU A 27 9.86 -7.25 -0.59
CA GLU A 27 11.00 -6.80 -1.39
C GLU A 27 11.33 -5.31 -1.27
N LEU A 28 10.37 -4.50 -0.80
CA LEU A 28 10.62 -3.10 -0.45
C LEU A 28 11.22 -2.96 0.96
N GLY A 29 11.24 -4.03 1.76
CA GLY A 29 11.62 -3.99 3.17
C GLY A 29 10.50 -3.47 4.08
N VAL A 30 9.25 -3.57 3.63
CA VAL A 30 8.08 -3.16 4.40
C VAL A 30 7.58 -4.32 5.23
N ASP A 31 7.70 -4.19 6.55
CA ASP A 31 7.20 -5.18 7.50
C ASP A 31 5.67 -5.20 7.62
N SER A 32 5.14 -6.32 8.13
CA SER A 32 3.70 -6.52 8.38
C SER A 32 3.07 -5.44 9.26
N LEU A 33 3.80 -4.95 10.27
CA LEU A 33 3.30 -3.87 11.14
C LEU A 33 3.19 -2.53 10.40
N GLY A 34 4.16 -2.24 9.52
CA GLY A 34 4.11 -1.06 8.67
C GLY A 34 2.91 -1.09 7.72
N LEU A 35 2.61 -2.27 7.15
CA LEU A 35 1.42 -2.46 6.30
C LEU A 35 0.11 -2.21 7.02
N MET A 36 0.00 -2.65 8.28
CA MET A 36 -1.20 -2.38 9.07
C MET A 36 -1.39 -0.87 9.30
N GLY A 37 -0.30 -0.13 9.51
CA GLY A 37 -0.33 1.34 9.59
C GLY A 37 -0.79 2.00 8.29
N VAL A 38 -0.25 1.54 7.15
CA VAL A 38 -0.64 1.99 5.80
C VAL A 38 -2.13 1.75 5.58
N LEU A 39 -2.59 0.52 5.84
CA LEU A 39 -3.97 0.11 5.65
C LEU A 39 -4.94 0.89 6.57
N ALA A 40 -4.59 1.08 7.84
CA ALA A 40 -5.38 1.86 8.77
C ALA A 40 -5.55 3.32 8.34
N GLU A 41 -4.49 3.93 7.80
CA GLU A 41 -4.57 5.29 7.26
C GLU A 41 -5.46 5.35 6.01
N LEU A 42 -5.34 4.36 5.12
CA LEU A 42 -6.17 4.27 3.93
C LEU A 42 -7.65 4.03 4.26
N GLN A 43 -7.94 3.26 5.30
CA GLN A 43 -9.31 3.06 5.80
C GLN A 43 -9.89 4.36 6.39
N ARG A 44 -9.07 5.17 7.09
CA ARG A 44 -9.50 6.44 7.68
C ARG A 44 -9.67 7.56 6.65
N ASP A 45 -8.68 7.75 5.79
CA ASP A 45 -8.56 8.96 4.97
C ASP A 45 -8.98 8.74 3.51
N HIS A 46 -8.96 7.49 3.05
CA HIS A 46 -9.17 7.15 1.65
C HIS A 46 -10.38 6.24 1.39
N GLY A 47 -11.15 5.88 2.42
CA GLY A 47 -12.38 5.11 2.28
C GLY A 47 -12.17 3.66 1.83
N VAL A 48 -10.98 3.08 2.05
CA VAL A 48 -10.73 1.65 1.84
C VAL A 48 -11.61 0.83 2.78
N SER A 49 -12.08 -0.32 2.31
CA SER A 49 -12.91 -1.23 3.11
C SER A 49 -12.23 -1.58 4.43
N ARG A 50 -13.01 -1.61 5.53
CA ARG A 50 -12.52 -2.04 6.85
C ARG A 50 -12.15 -3.51 6.89
N ASP A 51 -12.69 -4.29 5.96
CA ASP A 51 -12.40 -5.72 5.79
C ASP A 51 -11.24 -5.98 4.83
N ALA A 52 -10.66 -4.93 4.23
CA ALA A 52 -9.46 -5.07 3.43
C ALA A 52 -8.29 -5.47 4.34
N GLU A 53 -7.49 -6.44 3.89
CA GLU A 53 -6.28 -6.89 4.55
C GLU A 53 -5.12 -6.79 3.55
N LEU A 54 -3.92 -6.49 4.04
CA LEU A 54 -2.69 -6.47 3.26
C LEU A 54 -1.67 -7.43 3.87
N LEU A 55 -1.07 -8.21 2.99
CA LEU A 55 -0.04 -9.18 3.35
C LEU A 55 1.31 -8.78 2.72
N PRO A 56 2.45 -9.10 3.37
CA PRO A 56 3.78 -8.71 2.87
C PRO A 56 4.14 -9.21 1.46
N HIS A 57 3.55 -10.33 1.05
CA HIS A 57 3.75 -10.92 -0.28
C HIS A 57 2.93 -10.24 -1.38
N GLN A 58 2.08 -9.27 -1.04
CA GLN A 58 1.30 -8.51 -2.01
C GLN A 58 2.10 -7.31 -2.54
N SER A 59 1.69 -6.83 -3.71
CA SER A 59 2.29 -5.65 -4.33
C SER A 59 1.60 -4.36 -3.87
N PRO A 60 2.31 -3.22 -3.79
CA PRO A 60 1.67 -1.91 -3.59
C PRO A 60 0.68 -1.54 -4.71
N ARG A 61 0.81 -2.16 -5.89
CA ARG A 61 -0.12 -2.00 -6.99
C ARG A 61 -1.49 -2.59 -6.68
N GLU A 62 -1.55 -3.75 -6.01
CA GLU A 62 -2.82 -4.32 -5.54
C GLU A 62 -3.52 -3.38 -4.55
N LEU A 63 -2.75 -2.74 -3.67
CA LEU A 63 -3.27 -1.73 -2.75
C LEU A 63 -3.87 -0.53 -3.49
N LEU A 64 -3.27 -0.08 -4.60
CA LEU A 64 -3.85 0.98 -5.44
C LEU A 64 -5.20 0.59 -6.05
N ALA A 65 -5.41 -0.70 -6.33
CA ALA A 65 -6.68 -1.21 -6.86
C ALA A 65 -7.81 -1.19 -5.81
N LEU A 66 -7.47 -1.19 -4.52
CA LEU A 66 -8.44 -1.11 -3.41
C LEU A 66 -8.96 0.31 -3.16
N LEU A 67 -8.33 1.34 -3.76
CA LEU A 67 -8.75 2.72 -3.58
C LEU A 67 -10.05 3.02 -4.37
N PRO A 68 -11.09 3.57 -3.71
CA PRO A 68 -12.29 4.02 -4.41
C PRO A 68 -11.93 5.18 -5.34
N GLY A 69 -11.88 4.91 -6.65
CA GLY A 69 -11.58 5.89 -7.69
C GLY A 69 -10.47 5.51 -8.67
N LYS A 70 -9.74 4.40 -8.48
CA LYS A 70 -8.72 3.94 -9.44
C LYS A 70 -9.24 2.93 -10.48
N ALA A 71 -10.45 2.40 -10.31
CA ALA A 71 -11.11 1.52 -11.27
C ALA A 71 -11.82 2.33 -12.37
N ARG A 72 -11.07 2.94 -13.29
CA ARG A 72 -11.48 3.29 -14.68
C ARG A 72 -10.36 4.08 -15.38
N GLY A 73 -9.71 3.41 -16.33
CA GLY A 73 -8.73 3.95 -17.26
C GLY A 73 -8.26 2.83 -18.16
#